data_AF-A0A7D9HLJ0-F1
#
_entry.id   AF-A0A7D9HLJ0-F1
#
_cell.length_a   1.000
_cell.length_b   1.000
_cell.length_c   1.000
_cell.angle_alpha   90.00
_cell.angle_beta   90.00
_cell.angle_gamma   90.00
#
_symmetry.space_group_name_H-M   'P 1'
#
loop_
_entity.id
_entity.type
_entity.pdbx_description
1 polymer ?
#
loop_
_entity_poly.entity_id
_entity_poly.type
_entity_poly.pdbx_seq_one_letter_code
_entity_poly.pdbx_strand_id
1 'polypeptide(L)'
;MCLKTQHLKFLDITNYLAPGFSYEQFLKAYECSQTKGYFPYEWVDSLDKLNHCSLPPRETFHSTLSGTDITEEQYEYCQGVWDEQNMTTFRDFLVWYNNLDVVPFLDAIDKMSNFWQERNIDMFKDGVSVPGLTMKYLFSNIPGTYFSLFSEKDKDMYYSMKDNNVGGPSIIFNRYHEKEKSSIRKEEMRARGKESKPCKNVVGYDANALYLWAIMQDMPTGQYTRRLEEDGFKKRWSGKMAIEWLEWQAYSRGISIRHEYNNTEKRIGARRLPVDGFHAESQTVFQFHGCYWHGHNCQLNEGKEVNEKRDKPMKELLEETKRNSAYITKQGFNLVECWECEWRDMKKRNSALQRFIATHLRRPLDKVKTMTKQSIINAVKNDKLFGCVECDIHVPESLREYFKEMCPIFKNTEIRREDIGEFMKSYAEENNIMPRPRRSLIGSMIGKKIMLATPLLKWYLEHGLEVTHVYQIVEYTPKLCFKPFGDAVSDARRAGDADPSKAIIADTMKLVGNSSYGKTITNKERHRKVDYCNDDEVSELINSPFYRQVNVIDDDTYEVESAKKKIKLDLPLQVGFFVYQYAKLRMLQFYYDCLDTYLDRSDYEYCEMDTDSAYKVLKNWSSLV
;
A
#
# COMPACT_ATOMS: atom_id res chain seq x y z
N MET A 1 1.12 -10.64 -14.92
CA MET A 1 0.20 -10.20 -16.01
C MET A 1 -0.90 -11.27 -16.14
N CYS A 2 -2.04 -11.01 -16.76
CA CYS A 2 -3.07 -12.04 -16.94
C CYS A 2 -3.72 -11.87 -18.30
N LEU A 3 -3.75 -12.95 -19.08
CA LEU A 3 -4.48 -13.00 -20.35
C LEU A 3 -5.91 -13.45 -20.06
N LYS A 4 -6.87 -12.71 -20.60
CA LYS A 4 -8.29 -12.95 -20.37
C LYS A 4 -9.05 -12.87 -21.68
N THR A 5 -9.80 -13.91 -21.99
CA THR A 5 -10.80 -13.92 -23.05
C THR A 5 -12.21 -13.75 -22.44
N GLN A 6 -13.25 -13.83 -23.26
CA GLN A 6 -14.63 -13.81 -22.76
C GLN A 6 -14.95 -15.02 -21.86
N HIS A 7 -14.29 -16.15 -22.08
CA HIS A 7 -14.60 -17.42 -21.42
C HIS A 7 -13.51 -17.93 -20.48
N LEU A 8 -12.25 -17.57 -20.74
CA LEU A 8 -11.08 -18.11 -20.02
C LEU A 8 -10.21 -17.00 -19.46
N LYS A 9 -9.52 -17.33 -18.37
CA LYS A 9 -8.54 -16.46 -17.71
C LYS A 9 -7.29 -17.30 -17.46
N PHE A 10 -6.20 -16.96 -18.13
CA PHE A 10 -4.91 -17.60 -17.92
C PHE A 10 -4.17 -16.85 -16.82
N LEU A 11 -3.83 -17.58 -15.77
CA LEU A 11 -3.14 -17.09 -14.59
C LEU A 11 -1.79 -17.78 -14.52
N ASP A 12 -0.75 -16.99 -14.28
CA ASP A 12 0.59 -17.49 -14.07
C ASP A 12 0.87 -17.54 -12.57
N ILE A 13 1.11 -18.76 -12.07
CA ILE A 13 1.28 -19.08 -10.65
C ILE A 13 2.48 -18.36 -10.03
N THR A 14 3.49 -18.02 -10.83
CA THR A 14 4.68 -17.31 -10.35
C THR A 14 4.34 -15.92 -9.84
N ASN A 15 3.23 -15.31 -10.30
CA ASN A 15 2.74 -14.04 -9.77
C ASN A 15 2.21 -14.16 -8.33
N TYR A 16 2.02 -15.37 -7.82
CA TYR A 16 1.55 -15.68 -6.47
C TYR A 16 2.66 -16.17 -5.54
N LEU A 17 3.89 -16.20 -6.02
CA LEU A 17 5.06 -16.63 -5.26
C LEU A 17 6.08 -15.49 -5.26
N ALA A 18 7.00 -15.54 -4.30
CA ALA A 18 8.20 -14.71 -4.39
C ALA A 18 9.06 -15.15 -5.59
N PRO A 19 9.85 -14.25 -6.20
CA PRO A 19 10.70 -14.61 -7.34
C PRO A 19 11.88 -15.49 -6.91
N GLY A 20 12.41 -16.29 -7.84
CA GLY A 20 13.68 -17.01 -7.66
C GLY A 20 13.55 -18.45 -7.12
N PHE A 21 12.36 -19.05 -7.15
CA PHE A 21 12.15 -20.42 -6.71
C PHE A 21 11.94 -21.40 -7.87
N SER A 22 12.44 -22.62 -7.70
CA SER A 22 12.16 -23.74 -8.61
C SER A 22 10.84 -24.41 -8.28
N TYR A 23 10.31 -25.19 -9.24
CA TYR A 23 9.13 -26.01 -9.03
C TYR A 23 9.30 -27.01 -7.88
N GLU A 24 10.48 -27.63 -7.77
CA GLU A 24 10.82 -28.55 -6.66
C GLU A 24 10.73 -27.86 -5.30
N GLN A 25 11.27 -26.65 -5.18
CA GLN A 25 11.20 -25.89 -3.93
C GLN A 25 9.75 -25.53 -3.59
N PHE A 26 8.94 -25.17 -4.59
CA PHE A 26 7.51 -24.90 -4.42
C PHE A 26 6.77 -26.11 -3.84
N LEU A 27 6.97 -27.31 -4.41
CA LEU A 27 6.35 -28.53 -3.88
C LEU A 27 6.81 -28.83 -2.45
N LYS A 28 8.12 -28.73 -2.17
CA LYS A 28 8.68 -28.95 -0.83
C LYS A 28 8.07 -28.01 0.22
N ALA A 29 7.84 -26.76 -0.13
CA ALA A 29 7.27 -25.77 0.79
C ALA A 29 5.84 -26.07 1.23
N TYR A 30 5.09 -26.82 0.42
CA TYR A 30 3.74 -27.28 0.74
C TYR A 30 3.71 -28.77 1.09
N GLU A 31 4.85 -29.36 1.47
CA GLU A 31 4.93 -30.76 1.88
C GLU A 31 4.37 -31.71 0.80
N CYS A 32 4.58 -31.38 -0.47
CA CYS A 32 4.19 -32.19 -1.63
C CYS A 32 5.39 -32.99 -2.15
N SER A 33 5.20 -34.27 -2.41
CA SER A 33 6.23 -35.12 -3.00
C SER A 33 6.33 -34.90 -4.50
N GLN A 34 7.54 -34.68 -5.00
CA GLN A 34 7.83 -34.72 -6.43
C GLN A 34 8.19 -36.15 -6.84
N THR A 35 7.59 -36.64 -7.91
CA THR A 35 8.02 -37.88 -8.57
C THR A 35 8.75 -37.49 -9.84
N LYS A 36 10.04 -37.86 -9.97
CA LYS A 36 10.83 -37.49 -11.14
C LYS A 36 10.52 -38.45 -12.29
N GLY A 37 10.02 -37.91 -13.40
CA GLY A 37 9.88 -38.63 -14.66
C GLY A 37 11.07 -38.40 -15.59
N TYR A 38 11.15 -39.20 -16.65
CA TYR A 38 12.10 -39.02 -17.75
C TYR A 38 11.33 -38.93 -19.06
N PHE A 39 11.70 -37.99 -19.93
CA PHE A 39 10.99 -37.73 -21.17
C PHE A 39 11.95 -37.40 -22.32
N PRO A 40 11.74 -37.95 -23.54
CA PRO A 40 12.61 -37.72 -24.69
C PRO A 40 12.17 -36.47 -25.46
N TYR A 41 12.52 -35.27 -24.96
CA TYR A 41 12.05 -34.00 -25.51
C TYR A 41 12.39 -33.80 -26.98
N GLU A 42 13.62 -34.12 -27.36
CA GLU A 42 14.17 -33.97 -28.71
C GLU A 42 13.56 -34.96 -29.70
N TRP A 43 13.09 -36.10 -29.20
CA TRP A 43 12.42 -37.08 -30.04
C TRP A 43 11.02 -36.61 -30.43
N VAL A 44 10.27 -35.91 -29.57
CA VAL A 44 8.88 -35.48 -29.86
C VAL A 44 8.85 -34.19 -30.70
N ASP A 45 9.22 -34.31 -31.97
CA ASP A 45 9.25 -33.21 -32.96
C ASP A 45 7.96 -33.06 -33.80
N SER A 46 7.01 -34.00 -33.66
CA SER A 46 5.79 -34.07 -34.46
C SER A 46 4.66 -34.76 -33.70
N LEU A 47 3.41 -34.39 -34.01
CA LEU A 47 2.23 -34.97 -33.36
C LEU A 47 2.03 -36.46 -33.70
N ASP A 48 2.52 -36.92 -34.84
CA ASP A 48 2.40 -38.32 -35.27
C ASP A 48 3.15 -39.27 -34.32
N LYS A 49 4.24 -38.79 -33.68
CA LYS A 49 5.00 -39.57 -32.71
C LYS A 49 4.21 -39.98 -31.48
N LEU A 50 3.13 -39.27 -31.16
CA LEU A 50 2.21 -39.63 -30.08
C LEU A 50 1.44 -40.93 -30.35
N ASN A 51 1.35 -41.37 -31.62
CA ASN A 51 0.66 -42.59 -32.01
C ASN A 51 1.57 -43.83 -32.01
N HIS A 52 2.87 -43.68 -31.73
CA HIS A 52 3.79 -44.83 -31.63
C HIS A 52 3.37 -45.77 -30.51
N CYS A 53 3.35 -47.08 -30.79
CA CYS A 53 2.86 -48.10 -29.86
C CYS A 53 3.95 -48.69 -28.93
N SER A 54 5.04 -47.97 -28.72
CA SER A 54 6.20 -48.42 -27.95
C SER A 54 7.04 -47.22 -27.50
N LEU A 55 7.80 -47.38 -26.42
CA LEU A 55 8.83 -46.41 -26.04
C LEU A 55 9.92 -46.29 -27.12
N PRO A 56 10.41 -45.07 -27.41
CA PRO A 56 11.50 -44.89 -28.35
C PRO A 56 12.83 -45.36 -27.75
N PRO A 57 13.84 -45.67 -28.57
CA PRO A 57 15.13 -46.16 -28.10
C PRO A 57 15.79 -45.24 -27.06
N ARG A 58 16.57 -45.80 -26.14
CA ARG A 58 17.21 -45.07 -25.02
C ARG A 58 18.03 -43.86 -25.48
N GLU A 59 18.69 -43.96 -26.63
CA GLU A 59 19.52 -42.90 -27.22
C GLU A 59 18.71 -41.63 -27.53
N THR A 60 17.39 -41.76 -27.69
CA THR A 60 16.50 -40.65 -28.00
C THR A 60 16.09 -39.81 -26.78
N PHE A 61 16.45 -40.26 -25.56
CA PHE A 61 16.23 -39.52 -24.31
C PHE A 61 17.36 -38.53 -23.98
N HIS A 62 18.34 -38.36 -24.87
CA HIS A 62 19.39 -37.35 -24.71
C HIS A 62 18.81 -35.94 -24.65
N SER A 63 19.03 -35.23 -23.54
CA SER A 63 18.54 -33.86 -23.37
C SER A 63 19.65 -32.85 -23.63
N THR A 64 19.45 -32.03 -24.67
CA THR A 64 20.34 -30.92 -25.04
C THR A 64 20.42 -29.85 -23.95
N LEU A 65 19.34 -29.67 -23.17
CA LEU A 65 19.28 -28.70 -22.07
C LEU A 65 20.18 -29.10 -20.90
N SER A 66 20.26 -30.40 -20.59
CA SER A 66 21.06 -30.91 -19.46
C SER A 66 22.43 -31.44 -19.90
N GLY A 67 22.62 -31.72 -21.20
CA GLY A 67 23.83 -32.35 -21.74
C GLY A 67 24.04 -33.77 -21.25
N THR A 68 22.97 -34.45 -20.81
CA THR A 68 23.04 -35.78 -20.20
C THR A 68 22.09 -36.77 -20.87
N ASP A 69 22.56 -38.02 -20.99
CA ASP A 69 21.75 -39.17 -21.38
C ASP A 69 21.02 -39.76 -20.17
N ILE A 70 19.89 -40.41 -20.43
CA ILE A 70 19.24 -41.26 -19.43
C ILE A 70 20.11 -42.50 -19.13
N THR A 71 20.19 -42.90 -17.87
CA THR A 71 20.90 -44.14 -17.49
C THR A 71 20.09 -45.38 -17.86
N GLU A 72 20.74 -46.55 -17.93
CA GLU A 72 20.06 -47.83 -18.21
C GLU A 72 18.94 -48.09 -17.19
N GLU A 73 19.23 -47.94 -15.89
CA GLU A 73 18.28 -48.12 -14.78
C GLU A 73 17.05 -47.19 -14.90
N GLN A 74 17.25 -45.96 -15.36
CA GLN A 74 16.16 -44.98 -15.54
C GLN A 74 15.30 -45.31 -16.77
N TYR A 75 15.91 -45.88 -17.81
CA TYR A 75 15.18 -46.35 -18.98
C TYR A 75 14.39 -47.63 -18.68
N GLU A 76 14.99 -48.57 -17.94
CA GLU A 76 14.30 -49.76 -17.39
C GLU A 76 13.09 -49.36 -16.53
N TYR A 77 13.22 -48.31 -15.71
CA TYR A 77 12.10 -47.74 -14.97
C TYR A 77 10.97 -47.24 -15.89
N CYS A 78 11.29 -46.53 -16.98
CA CYS A 78 10.28 -46.11 -17.96
C CYS A 78 9.58 -47.29 -18.62
N GLN A 79 10.32 -48.37 -18.94
CA GLN A 79 9.75 -49.60 -19.49
C GLN A 79 8.82 -50.28 -18.47
N GLY A 80 9.24 -50.38 -17.20
CA GLY A 80 8.41 -50.91 -16.13
C GLY A 80 7.11 -50.13 -15.97
N VAL A 81 7.16 -48.80 -15.95
CA VAL A 81 5.97 -47.93 -15.90
C VAL A 81 5.06 -48.15 -17.11
N TRP A 82 5.63 -48.27 -18.32
CA TRP A 82 4.86 -48.48 -19.54
C TRP A 82 4.02 -49.76 -19.45
N ASP A 83 4.61 -50.84 -18.96
CA ASP A 83 3.95 -52.13 -18.78
C ASP A 83 2.95 -52.10 -17.60
N GLU A 84 3.34 -51.56 -16.45
CA GLU A 84 2.49 -51.49 -15.25
C GLU A 84 1.22 -50.65 -15.47
N GLN A 85 1.33 -49.55 -16.22
CA GLN A 85 0.21 -48.67 -16.54
C GLN A 85 -0.58 -49.14 -17.79
N ASN A 86 -0.19 -50.27 -18.40
CA ASN A 86 -0.80 -50.82 -19.61
C ASN A 86 -0.87 -49.81 -20.77
N MET A 87 0.22 -49.06 -20.99
CA MET A 87 0.27 -48.03 -22.02
C MET A 87 0.29 -48.66 -23.41
N THR A 88 -0.51 -48.10 -24.33
CA THR A 88 -0.62 -48.63 -25.70
C THR A 88 -0.02 -47.68 -26.73
N THR A 89 0.08 -46.40 -26.41
CA THR A 89 0.61 -45.36 -27.28
C THR A 89 1.52 -44.41 -26.50
N PHE A 90 2.42 -43.73 -27.20
CA PHE A 90 3.29 -42.73 -26.58
C PHE A 90 2.50 -41.53 -26.03
N ARG A 91 1.28 -41.29 -26.52
CA ARG A 91 0.32 -40.37 -25.91
C ARG A 91 0.00 -40.74 -24.46
N ASP A 92 -0.17 -42.02 -24.16
CA ASP A 92 -0.45 -42.50 -22.79
C ASP A 92 0.74 -42.17 -21.87
N PHE A 93 1.96 -42.40 -22.37
CA PHE A 93 3.20 -42.04 -21.67
C PHE A 93 3.34 -40.53 -21.45
N LEU A 94 3.02 -39.70 -22.45
CA LEU A 94 3.01 -38.24 -22.32
C LEU A 94 1.98 -37.77 -21.26
N VAL A 95 0.78 -38.35 -21.25
CA VAL A 95 -0.25 -38.03 -20.25
C VAL A 95 0.22 -38.40 -18.85
N TRP A 96 0.79 -39.59 -18.68
CA TRP A 96 1.37 -40.02 -17.40
C TRP A 96 2.51 -39.09 -16.97
N TYR A 97 3.47 -38.79 -17.85
CA TYR A 97 4.61 -37.93 -17.57
C TYR A 97 4.15 -36.54 -17.14
N ASN A 98 3.24 -35.92 -17.89
CA ASN A 98 2.69 -34.62 -17.53
C ASN A 98 1.94 -34.65 -16.19
N ASN A 99 1.25 -35.75 -15.86
CA ASN A 99 0.57 -35.90 -14.58
C ASN A 99 1.52 -36.02 -13.38
N LEU A 100 2.79 -36.43 -13.58
CA LEU A 100 3.80 -36.40 -12.51
C LEU A 100 4.09 -34.98 -12.03
N ASP A 101 3.98 -33.99 -12.92
CA ASP A 101 4.07 -32.58 -12.56
C ASP A 101 2.69 -32.01 -12.18
N VAL A 102 1.64 -32.26 -12.97
CA VAL A 102 0.33 -31.63 -12.74
C VAL A 102 -0.32 -32.05 -11.42
N VAL A 103 -0.21 -33.32 -11.01
CA VAL A 103 -0.90 -33.80 -9.79
C VAL A 103 -0.30 -33.19 -8.51
N PRO A 104 1.03 -33.24 -8.26
CA PRO A 104 1.63 -32.54 -7.13
C PRO A 104 1.44 -31.03 -7.19
N PHE A 105 1.43 -30.45 -8.39
CA PHE A 105 1.17 -29.02 -8.57
C PHE A 105 -0.23 -28.63 -8.09
N LEU A 106 -1.25 -29.44 -8.40
CA LEU A 106 -2.62 -29.21 -7.93
C LEU A 106 -2.73 -29.35 -6.41
N ASP A 107 -2.05 -30.32 -5.79
CA ASP A 107 -2.02 -30.47 -4.32
C ASP A 107 -1.35 -29.24 -3.65
N ALA A 108 -0.22 -28.79 -4.19
CA ALA A 108 0.44 -27.58 -3.69
C ALA A 108 -0.43 -26.32 -3.86
N ILE A 109 -1.14 -26.21 -4.99
CA ILE A 109 -2.11 -25.12 -5.21
C ILE A 109 -3.26 -25.19 -4.21
N ASP A 110 -3.80 -26.38 -3.91
CA ASP A 110 -4.90 -26.52 -2.95
C ASP A 110 -4.46 -26.09 -1.56
N LYS A 111 -3.30 -26.56 -1.09
CA LYS A 111 -2.70 -26.13 0.18
C LYS A 111 -2.42 -24.62 0.22
N MET A 112 -1.88 -24.05 -0.84
CA MET A 112 -1.68 -22.60 -0.96
C MET A 112 -3.02 -21.84 -0.95
N SER A 113 -4.04 -22.37 -1.62
CA SER A 113 -5.39 -21.80 -1.67
C SER A 113 -6.05 -21.80 -0.29
N ASN A 114 -5.86 -22.88 0.48
CA ASN A 114 -6.40 -23.02 1.84
C ASN A 114 -5.95 -21.87 2.77
N PHE A 115 -4.68 -21.46 2.68
CA PHE A 115 -4.19 -20.27 3.40
C PHE A 115 -5.02 -19.01 3.13
N TRP A 116 -5.42 -18.76 1.87
CA TRP A 116 -6.25 -17.61 1.50
C TRP A 116 -7.72 -17.82 1.87
N GLN A 117 -8.24 -19.05 1.74
CA GLN A 117 -9.62 -19.38 2.06
C GLN A 117 -9.93 -19.21 3.55
N GLU A 118 -9.01 -19.57 4.44
CA GLU A 118 -9.12 -19.29 5.89
C GLU A 118 -9.31 -17.80 6.19
N ARG A 119 -8.86 -16.93 5.27
CA ARG A 119 -8.96 -15.47 5.34
C ARG A 119 -10.12 -14.92 4.51
N ASN A 120 -11.00 -15.79 4.02
CA ASN A 120 -12.14 -15.47 3.16
C ASN A 120 -11.75 -14.78 1.84
N ILE A 121 -10.62 -15.24 1.26
CA ILE A 121 -10.06 -14.76 0.00
C ILE A 121 -9.95 -15.94 -0.96
N ASP A 122 -10.52 -15.78 -2.15
CA ASP A 122 -10.34 -16.69 -3.27
C ASP A 122 -9.11 -16.22 -4.07
N MET A 123 -8.03 -16.99 -3.95
CA MET A 123 -6.73 -16.68 -4.53
C MET A 123 -6.78 -16.31 -6.02
N PHE A 124 -7.60 -17.00 -6.83
CA PHE A 124 -7.63 -16.83 -8.28
C PHE A 124 -8.73 -15.87 -8.78
N LYS A 125 -9.79 -15.67 -7.98
CA LYS A 125 -10.86 -14.73 -8.30
C LYS A 125 -10.58 -13.31 -7.81
N ASP A 126 -10.05 -13.16 -6.60
CA ASP A 126 -9.84 -11.86 -5.98
C ASP A 126 -8.58 -11.14 -6.49
N GLY A 127 -7.61 -11.89 -7.02
CA GLY A 127 -6.33 -11.37 -7.48
C GLY A 127 -5.85 -11.98 -8.80
N VAL A 128 -4.79 -11.37 -9.34
CA VAL A 128 -3.96 -11.96 -10.42
C VAL A 128 -2.50 -12.09 -9.98
N SER A 129 -2.22 -11.76 -8.71
CA SER A 129 -0.90 -11.80 -8.07
C SER A 129 -1.06 -11.65 -6.56
N VAL A 130 -0.04 -12.05 -5.78
CA VAL A 130 0.00 -11.83 -4.32
C VAL A 130 -0.30 -10.37 -3.95
N PRO A 131 0.37 -9.35 -4.56
CA PRO A 131 0.03 -7.96 -4.28
C PRO A 131 -1.45 -7.60 -4.51
N GLY A 132 -2.12 -8.23 -5.48
CA GLY A 132 -3.56 -8.05 -5.71
C GLY A 132 -4.41 -8.54 -4.54
N LEU A 133 -4.02 -9.67 -3.94
CA LEU A 133 -4.67 -10.29 -2.79
C LEU A 133 -4.37 -9.55 -1.48
N THR A 134 -3.15 -9.02 -1.34
CA THR A 134 -2.67 -8.36 -0.14
C THR A 134 -3.59 -7.24 0.35
N MET A 135 -4.18 -6.46 -0.57
CA MET A 135 -5.08 -5.38 -0.16
C MET A 135 -6.33 -5.93 0.53
N LYS A 136 -6.97 -6.96 -0.03
CA LYS A 136 -8.13 -7.61 0.59
C LYS A 136 -7.74 -8.20 1.95
N TYR A 137 -6.57 -8.84 2.03
CA TYR A 137 -6.05 -9.38 3.28
C TYR A 137 -5.81 -8.30 4.34
N LEU A 138 -5.11 -7.23 4.00
CA LEU A 138 -4.82 -6.11 4.89
C LEU A 138 -6.09 -5.53 5.53
N PHE A 139 -7.12 -5.27 4.72
CA PHE A 139 -8.38 -4.69 5.20
C PHE A 139 -9.31 -5.70 5.87
N SER A 140 -9.17 -7.00 5.60
CA SER A 140 -9.93 -8.05 6.29
C SER A 140 -9.48 -8.24 7.74
N ASN A 141 -8.25 -7.83 8.08
CA ASN A 141 -7.69 -7.94 9.44
C ASN A 141 -8.06 -6.78 10.38
N ILE A 142 -8.90 -5.82 9.96
CA ILE A 142 -9.17 -4.60 10.74
C ILE A 142 -10.66 -4.33 10.95
N PRO A 143 -11.40 -5.25 11.61
CA PRO A 143 -12.83 -5.09 11.83
C PRO A 143 -13.15 -3.77 12.57
N GLY A 144 -14.23 -3.11 12.16
CA GLY A 144 -14.68 -1.86 12.77
C GLY A 144 -13.74 -0.66 12.55
N THR A 145 -12.83 -0.74 11.58
CA THR A 145 -11.95 0.37 11.19
C THR A 145 -12.12 0.67 9.72
N TYR A 146 -12.24 1.95 9.38
CA TYR A 146 -12.32 2.40 7.99
C TYR A 146 -11.40 3.58 7.75
N PHE A 147 -11.16 3.88 6.48
CA PHE A 147 -10.32 4.98 6.04
C PHE A 147 -11.13 5.87 5.09
N SER A 148 -11.36 7.12 5.46
CA SER A 148 -12.04 8.05 4.57
C SER A 148 -11.13 8.42 3.39
N LEU A 149 -11.70 8.33 2.19
CA LEU A 149 -11.06 8.80 0.97
C LEU A 149 -11.39 10.28 0.72
N PHE A 150 -10.65 10.89 -0.19
CA PHE A 150 -10.85 12.29 -0.55
C PHE A 150 -11.97 12.44 -1.58
N SER A 151 -12.98 13.23 -1.25
CA SER A 151 -14.07 13.56 -2.17
C SER A 151 -13.62 14.56 -3.25
N GLU A 152 -14.43 14.76 -4.30
CA GLU A 152 -14.15 15.75 -5.35
C GLU A 152 -13.92 17.16 -4.78
N LYS A 153 -14.58 17.50 -3.66
CA LYS A 153 -14.40 18.78 -2.96
C LYS A 153 -12.99 18.96 -2.39
N ASP A 154 -12.34 17.88 -1.98
CA ASP A 154 -10.99 17.86 -1.40
C ASP A 154 -9.99 17.17 -2.35
N LYS A 155 -10.23 17.18 -3.66
CA LYS A 155 -9.33 16.53 -4.62
C LYS A 155 -7.92 17.11 -4.60
N ASP A 156 -7.79 18.39 -4.29
CA ASP A 156 -6.51 19.07 -4.16
C ASP A 156 -5.66 18.46 -3.05
N MET A 157 -6.27 18.00 -1.95
CA MET A 157 -5.59 17.29 -0.87
C MET A 157 -5.03 15.93 -1.31
N TYR A 158 -5.74 15.20 -2.19
CA TYR A 158 -5.20 13.98 -2.78
C TYR A 158 -3.89 14.26 -3.52
N TYR A 159 -3.86 15.30 -4.37
CA TYR A 159 -2.66 15.67 -5.12
C TYR A 159 -1.55 16.21 -4.21
N SER A 160 -1.86 17.07 -3.23
CA SER A 160 -0.89 17.51 -2.23
C SER A 160 -0.22 16.33 -1.52
N MET A 161 -1.00 15.34 -1.06
CA MET A 161 -0.44 14.16 -0.40
C MET A 161 0.35 13.27 -1.37
N LYS A 162 -0.15 13.06 -2.59
CA LYS A 162 0.53 12.27 -3.64
C LYS A 162 1.87 12.88 -4.02
N ASP A 163 1.93 14.19 -4.22
CA ASP A 163 3.13 14.88 -4.68
C ASP A 163 4.20 14.99 -3.57
N ASN A 164 3.76 14.99 -2.31
CA ASN A 164 4.61 14.87 -1.12
C ASN A 164 4.91 13.42 -0.72
N ASN A 165 4.39 12.42 -1.45
CA ASN A 165 4.66 11.02 -1.18
C ASN A 165 6.06 10.66 -1.66
N VAL A 166 7.02 10.83 -0.75
CA VAL A 166 8.46 10.62 -0.98
C VAL A 166 8.86 9.32 -0.27
N GLY A 167 9.44 8.37 -1.00
CA GLY A 167 9.84 7.06 -0.49
C GLY A 167 11.06 7.09 0.44
N GLY A 168 11.71 5.93 0.59
CA GLY A 168 12.94 5.77 1.37
C GLY A 168 14.10 6.56 0.77
N PRO A 169 14.90 7.26 1.58
CA PRO A 169 16.07 8.00 1.10
C PRO A 169 17.20 7.04 0.71
N SER A 170 17.75 7.21 -0.49
CA SER A 170 18.96 6.54 -0.96
C SER A 170 20.02 7.60 -1.22
N ILE A 171 21.03 7.69 -0.35
CA ILE A 171 21.96 8.81 -0.25
C ILE A 171 23.37 8.31 -0.04
N ILE A 172 24.29 8.76 -0.89
CA ILE A 172 25.74 8.62 -0.70
C ILE A 172 26.26 9.83 0.06
N PHE A 173 26.83 9.59 1.24
CA PHE A 173 27.45 10.62 2.08
C PHE A 173 28.94 10.76 1.78
N ASN A 174 29.64 9.64 1.68
CA ASN A 174 31.08 9.58 1.42
C ASN A 174 31.40 8.49 0.39
N ARG A 175 32.20 8.82 -0.62
CA ARG A 175 32.46 7.95 -1.78
C ARG A 175 33.45 6.81 -1.51
N TYR A 176 34.33 6.98 -0.52
CA TYR A 176 35.42 6.05 -0.31
C TYR A 176 35.87 6.00 1.15
N HIS A 177 35.88 4.79 1.68
CA HIS A 177 36.66 4.45 2.85
C HIS A 177 37.30 3.08 2.69
N GLU A 178 38.49 2.96 3.25
CA GLU A 178 39.22 1.71 3.33
C GLU A 178 39.85 1.56 4.71
N LYS A 179 39.76 0.34 5.24
CA LYS A 179 40.31 -0.05 6.52
C LYS A 179 41.82 0.19 6.56
N GLU A 180 42.28 0.82 7.64
CA GLU A 180 43.67 1.25 7.90
C GLU A 180 44.27 2.26 6.91
N LYS A 181 43.59 2.61 5.80
CA LYS A 181 44.11 3.58 4.82
C LYS A 181 43.41 4.93 4.85
N SER A 182 42.09 4.92 5.06
CA SER A 182 41.28 6.15 5.16
C SER A 182 41.16 6.63 6.60
N SER A 183 40.87 7.91 6.79
CA SER A 183 40.62 8.52 8.10
C SER A 183 39.19 9.01 8.21
N ILE A 184 38.61 8.89 9.39
CA ILE A 184 37.25 9.32 9.73
C ILE A 184 37.25 10.85 9.84
N ARG A 185 36.36 11.49 9.08
CA ARG A 185 36.09 12.93 9.06
C ARG A 185 37.34 13.79 8.89
N LYS A 186 38.26 13.37 8.01
CA LYS A 186 39.59 13.98 7.87
C LYS A 186 39.56 15.51 7.75
N GLU A 187 38.71 16.03 6.88
CA GLU A 187 38.61 17.47 6.62
C GLU A 187 37.98 18.22 7.79
N GLU A 188 36.91 17.68 8.39
CA GLU A 188 36.24 18.28 9.55
C GLU A 188 37.14 18.31 10.79
N MET A 189 37.90 17.24 11.04
CA MET A 189 38.85 17.18 12.17
C MET A 189 39.98 18.19 11.98
N ARG A 190 40.53 18.29 10.75
CA ARG A 190 41.55 19.27 10.41
C ARG A 190 41.05 20.70 10.61
N ALA A 191 39.82 21.01 10.17
CA ALA A 191 39.21 22.34 10.37
C ALA A 191 39.04 22.69 11.85
N ARG A 192 38.87 21.68 12.73
CA ARG A 192 38.79 21.85 14.18
C ARG A 192 40.14 21.77 14.90
N GLY A 193 41.26 21.66 14.16
CA GLY A 193 42.60 21.51 14.74
C GLY A 193 42.81 20.19 15.48
N LYS A 194 42.03 19.15 15.17
CA LYS A 194 42.12 17.81 15.76
C LYS A 194 42.71 16.80 14.77
N GLU A 195 43.40 15.79 15.29
CA GLU A 195 43.88 14.68 14.48
C GLU A 195 42.72 13.72 14.11
N SER A 196 42.64 13.35 12.84
CA SER A 196 41.63 12.41 12.34
C SER A 196 42.01 10.97 12.69
N LYS A 197 41.03 10.18 13.13
CA LYS A 197 41.25 8.79 13.52
C LYS A 197 41.21 7.87 12.28
N PRO A 198 41.98 6.76 12.24
CA PRO A 198 41.93 5.83 11.11
C PRO A 198 40.61 5.06 11.09
N CYS A 199 40.11 4.76 9.89
CA CYS A 199 39.01 3.81 9.69
C CYS A 199 39.50 2.41 10.03
N LYS A 200 38.89 1.75 11.03
CA LYS A 200 39.23 0.37 11.39
C LYS A 200 38.22 -0.64 10.87
N ASN A 201 36.95 -0.25 10.74
CA ASN A 201 35.86 -1.13 10.31
C ASN A 201 34.89 -0.38 9.39
N VAL A 202 34.33 -1.12 8.43
CA VAL A 202 33.22 -0.68 7.58
C VAL A 202 32.07 -1.63 7.89
N VAL A 203 30.94 -1.11 8.33
CA VAL A 203 29.80 -1.93 8.80
C VAL A 203 28.52 -1.47 8.13
N GLY A 204 27.68 -2.44 7.77
CA GLY A 204 26.31 -2.22 7.30
C GLY A 204 25.31 -2.63 8.38
N TYR A 205 24.31 -1.78 8.61
CA TYR A 205 23.13 -2.11 9.42
C TYR A 205 21.92 -2.10 8.52
N ASP A 206 21.03 -3.06 8.71
CA ASP A 206 19.75 -3.12 8.01
C ASP A 206 18.61 -3.24 9.02
N ALA A 207 17.56 -2.45 8.84
CA ALA A 207 16.40 -2.50 9.72
C ALA A 207 15.51 -3.70 9.39
N ASN A 208 15.34 -4.60 10.36
CA ASN A 208 14.44 -5.75 10.24
C ASN A 208 12.99 -5.30 9.93
N ALA A 209 12.59 -5.40 8.67
CA ALA A 209 11.24 -5.10 8.18
C ALA A 209 10.74 -3.67 8.48
N LEU A 210 11.53 -2.65 8.13
CA LEU A 210 11.24 -1.23 8.43
C LEU A 210 9.80 -0.80 8.11
N TYR A 211 9.32 -1.10 6.91
CA TYR A 211 7.96 -0.71 6.50
C TYR A 211 6.86 -1.52 7.18
N LEU A 212 7.15 -2.77 7.56
CA LEU A 212 6.22 -3.59 8.34
C LEU A 212 6.09 -3.02 9.76
N TRP A 213 7.21 -2.62 10.38
CA TRP A 213 7.18 -1.89 11.65
C TRP A 213 6.39 -0.58 11.53
N ALA A 214 6.58 0.16 10.44
CA ALA A 214 5.89 1.43 10.21
C ALA A 214 4.37 1.28 10.03
N ILE A 215 3.89 0.25 9.31
CA ILE A 215 2.44 0.02 9.16
C ILE A 215 1.77 -0.42 10.46
N MET A 216 2.53 -0.98 11.41
CA MET A 216 2.04 -1.38 12.75
C MET A 216 1.89 -0.19 13.71
N GLN A 217 2.34 1.01 13.34
CA GLN A 217 2.15 2.23 14.15
C GLN A 217 0.74 2.79 14.02
N ASP A 218 0.42 3.84 14.78
CA ASP A 218 -0.87 4.51 14.68
C ASP A 218 -1.13 5.00 13.25
N MET A 219 -2.27 4.59 12.68
CA MET A 219 -2.67 4.95 11.32
C MET A 219 -3.79 6.00 11.30
N PRO A 220 -3.88 6.81 10.23
CA PRO A 220 -4.92 7.84 10.05
C PRO A 220 -6.27 7.24 9.68
N THR A 221 -7.03 6.81 10.69
CA THR A 221 -8.33 6.14 10.50
C THR A 221 -9.52 7.10 10.59
N GLY A 222 -10.66 6.60 10.12
CA GLY A 222 -11.95 7.26 10.23
C GLY A 222 -12.07 8.51 9.36
N GLN A 223 -12.97 9.39 9.79
CA GLN A 223 -13.20 10.68 9.15
C GLN A 223 -12.12 11.70 9.50
N TYR A 224 -11.74 12.50 8.51
CA TYR A 224 -10.78 13.57 8.70
C TYR A 224 -11.45 14.93 8.96
N THR A 225 -10.71 15.81 9.62
CA THR A 225 -11.03 17.24 9.70
C THR A 225 -9.92 18.05 9.06
N ARG A 226 -10.28 18.80 8.02
CA ARG A 226 -9.39 19.70 7.30
C ARG A 226 -9.56 21.13 7.81
N ARG A 227 -8.47 21.88 7.86
CA ARG A 227 -8.47 23.32 8.18
C ARG A 227 -7.46 24.01 7.28
N LEU A 228 -7.86 25.13 6.68
CA LEU A 228 -7.04 25.86 5.71
C LEU A 228 -6.71 27.25 6.22
N GLU A 229 -5.54 27.77 5.87
CA GLU A 229 -5.16 29.13 6.25
C GLU A 229 -6.12 30.19 5.70
N GLU A 230 -6.59 30.02 4.46
CA GLU A 230 -7.44 30.98 3.72
C GLU A 230 -8.69 31.44 4.48
N ASP A 231 -9.22 30.60 5.39
CA ASP A 231 -10.43 30.89 6.16
C ASP A 231 -10.18 31.04 7.67
N GLY A 232 -8.91 31.15 8.09
CA GLY A 232 -8.50 31.22 9.49
C GLY A 232 -8.55 29.86 10.20
N PHE A 233 -8.22 28.78 9.48
CA PHE A 233 -8.22 27.40 9.95
C PHE A 233 -9.58 26.94 10.52
N LYS A 234 -10.67 27.34 9.85
CA LYS A 234 -12.02 26.89 10.23
C LYS A 234 -12.15 25.38 10.03
N LYS A 235 -12.90 24.76 10.95
CA LYS A 235 -13.17 23.33 10.93
C LYS A 235 -13.98 22.92 9.69
N ARG A 236 -13.41 22.08 8.83
CA ARG A 236 -14.09 21.39 7.72
C ARG A 236 -14.09 19.89 7.98
N TRP A 237 -15.20 19.36 8.52
CA TRP A 237 -15.33 17.94 8.82
C TRP A 237 -15.83 17.17 7.60
N SER A 238 -15.21 16.03 7.32
CA SER A 238 -15.55 15.15 6.18
C SER A 238 -16.74 14.22 6.46
N GLY A 239 -17.15 14.09 7.71
CA GLY A 239 -18.19 13.15 8.11
C GLY A 239 -19.62 13.62 7.82
N LYS A 240 -20.55 12.66 7.94
CA LYS A 240 -21.99 12.88 7.86
C LYS A 240 -22.62 12.62 9.24
N MET A 241 -23.59 13.47 9.64
CA MET A 241 -24.35 13.24 10.88
C MET A 241 -25.07 11.90 10.91
N ALA A 242 -25.49 11.40 9.73
CA ALA A 242 -26.08 10.08 9.60
C ALA A 242 -25.18 9.00 10.22
N ILE A 243 -23.88 9.04 9.94
CA ILE A 243 -22.93 8.05 10.46
C ILE A 243 -22.72 8.20 11.96
N GLU A 244 -22.61 9.44 12.45
CA GLU A 244 -22.52 9.70 13.90
C GLU A 244 -23.73 9.08 14.64
N TRP A 245 -24.91 9.17 14.04
CA TRP A 245 -26.13 8.53 14.56
C TRP A 245 -26.10 7.00 14.44
N LEU A 246 -25.65 6.45 13.30
CA LEU A 246 -25.54 5.00 13.11
C LEU A 246 -24.54 4.36 14.08
N GLU A 247 -23.40 4.99 14.32
CA GLU A 247 -22.40 4.54 15.32
C GLU A 247 -23.01 4.52 16.73
N TRP A 248 -23.83 5.52 17.06
CA TRP A 248 -24.57 5.52 18.33
C TRP A 248 -25.64 4.43 18.39
N GLN A 249 -26.38 4.17 17.29
CA GLN A 249 -27.36 3.08 17.25
C GLN A 249 -26.68 1.71 17.39
N ALA A 250 -25.54 1.52 16.74
CA ALA A 250 -24.71 0.33 16.86
C ALA A 250 -24.26 0.12 18.32
N TYR A 251 -23.68 1.15 18.92
CA TYR A 251 -23.20 1.11 20.31
C TYR A 251 -24.32 0.89 21.32
N SER A 252 -25.39 1.68 21.26
CA SER A 252 -26.48 1.63 22.24
C SER A 252 -27.29 0.33 22.20
N ARG A 253 -27.30 -0.36 21.06
CA ARG A 253 -28.01 -1.63 20.87
C ARG A 253 -27.09 -2.85 20.92
N GLY A 254 -25.76 -2.66 20.94
CA GLY A 254 -24.78 -3.75 20.88
C GLY A 254 -24.83 -4.52 19.55
N ILE A 255 -25.12 -3.85 18.43
CA ILE A 255 -25.27 -4.45 17.09
C ILE A 255 -24.23 -3.88 16.11
N SER A 256 -23.96 -4.60 15.03
CA SER A 256 -23.10 -4.11 13.95
C SER A 256 -23.95 -3.59 12.78
N ILE A 257 -23.90 -2.28 12.50
CA ILE A 257 -24.69 -1.68 11.43
C ILE A 257 -23.83 -1.50 10.18
N ARG A 258 -24.24 -2.12 9.08
CA ARG A 258 -23.63 -1.94 7.77
C ARG A 258 -24.01 -0.58 7.17
N HIS A 259 -23.04 0.25 6.79
CA HIS A 259 -23.23 1.58 6.19
C HIS A 259 -22.09 1.95 5.22
N GLU A 260 -22.20 3.07 4.50
CA GLU A 260 -21.29 3.44 3.40
C GLU A 260 -19.78 3.45 3.73
N TYR A 261 -19.41 3.80 4.97
CA TYR A 261 -18.00 3.87 5.38
C TYR A 261 -17.40 2.53 5.82
N ASN A 262 -18.21 1.54 6.26
CA ASN A 262 -17.71 0.24 6.70
C ASN A 262 -18.00 -0.89 5.69
N ASN A 263 -18.88 -0.63 4.72
CA ASN A 263 -19.19 -1.53 3.62
C ASN A 263 -19.92 -0.77 2.50
N THR A 264 -20.31 -1.49 1.45
CA THR A 264 -21.28 -0.98 0.48
C THR A 264 -22.66 -0.85 1.11
N GLU A 265 -23.32 0.29 0.90
CA GLU A 265 -24.71 0.49 1.35
C GLU A 265 -25.65 -0.61 0.84
N LYS A 266 -26.56 -1.09 1.69
CA LYS A 266 -27.58 -2.04 1.28
C LYS A 266 -28.56 -1.35 0.31
N ARG A 267 -29.08 -2.13 -0.65
CA ARG A 267 -30.12 -1.71 -1.60
C ARG A 267 -31.34 -2.60 -1.37
N ILE A 268 -32.51 -2.01 -1.19
CA ILE A 268 -33.73 -2.71 -0.78
C ILE A 268 -34.72 -2.83 -1.95
N GLY A 269 -35.26 -4.05 -2.12
CA GLY A 269 -36.33 -4.40 -3.05
C GLY A 269 -36.00 -4.19 -4.54
N ALA A 270 -37.00 -4.40 -5.40
CA ALA A 270 -36.88 -4.22 -6.86
C ALA A 270 -36.48 -2.79 -7.28
N ARG A 271 -36.81 -1.77 -6.47
CA ARG A 271 -36.40 -0.38 -6.71
C ARG A 271 -34.91 -0.14 -6.46
N ARG A 272 -34.21 -1.10 -5.86
CA ARG A 272 -32.81 -0.98 -5.40
C ARG A 272 -32.59 0.31 -4.60
N LEU A 273 -33.51 0.61 -3.67
CA LEU A 273 -33.44 1.84 -2.88
C LEU A 273 -32.23 1.82 -1.94
N PRO A 274 -31.30 2.78 -2.00
CA PRO A 274 -30.21 2.93 -1.03
C PRO A 274 -30.73 3.17 0.38
N VAL A 275 -30.07 2.58 1.38
CA VAL A 275 -30.34 2.85 2.80
C VAL A 275 -29.08 3.20 3.56
N ASP A 276 -29.18 4.10 4.54
CA ASP A 276 -28.02 4.62 5.28
C ASP A 276 -27.38 3.54 6.17
N GLY A 277 -28.19 2.77 6.89
CA GLY A 277 -27.74 1.69 7.75
C GLY A 277 -28.60 0.42 7.62
N PHE A 278 -27.96 -0.74 7.71
CA PHE A 278 -28.65 -2.04 7.67
C PHE A 278 -28.05 -3.03 8.67
N HIS A 279 -28.91 -3.65 9.47
CA HIS A 279 -28.55 -4.78 10.34
C HIS A 279 -29.20 -6.05 9.81
N ALA A 280 -28.39 -7.03 9.43
CA ALA A 280 -28.85 -8.24 8.74
C ALA A 280 -29.64 -9.18 9.66
N GLU A 281 -29.18 -9.40 10.90
CA GLU A 281 -29.80 -10.39 11.80
C GLU A 281 -31.24 -10.01 12.16
N SER A 282 -31.47 -8.74 12.49
CA SER A 282 -32.81 -8.24 12.84
C SER A 282 -33.60 -7.68 11.64
N GLN A 283 -33.08 -7.84 10.41
CA GLN A 283 -33.63 -7.25 9.18
C GLN A 283 -34.06 -5.79 9.36
N THR A 284 -33.22 -4.99 10.03
CA THR A 284 -33.54 -3.61 10.41
C THR A 284 -32.80 -2.62 9.54
N VAL A 285 -33.55 -1.68 8.97
CA VAL A 285 -33.06 -0.54 8.21
C VAL A 285 -33.06 0.69 9.11
N PHE A 286 -31.94 1.42 9.07
CA PHE A 286 -31.75 2.69 9.76
C PHE A 286 -31.67 3.79 8.72
N GLN A 287 -32.51 4.81 8.84
CA GLN A 287 -32.59 5.96 7.92
C GLN A 287 -32.42 7.28 8.67
N PHE A 288 -31.47 8.10 8.22
CA PHE A 288 -31.21 9.40 8.79
C PHE A 288 -31.68 10.49 7.83
N HIS A 289 -32.68 11.27 8.26
CA HIS A 289 -33.28 12.28 7.41
C HIS A 289 -32.71 13.66 7.74
N GLY A 290 -31.78 14.13 6.90
CA GLY A 290 -31.34 15.53 6.92
C GLY A 290 -32.52 16.46 6.67
N CYS A 291 -32.86 17.34 7.63
CA CYS A 291 -34.12 18.07 7.59
C CYS A 291 -34.29 18.87 6.29
N TYR A 292 -33.22 19.53 5.83
CA TYR A 292 -33.22 20.30 4.58
C TYR A 292 -33.37 19.43 3.32
N TRP A 293 -32.74 18.25 3.29
CA TRP A 293 -32.71 17.36 2.13
C TRP A 293 -33.98 16.53 1.96
N HIS A 294 -34.72 16.34 3.06
CA HIS A 294 -35.92 15.51 3.13
C HIS A 294 -37.20 16.33 3.39
N GLY A 295 -37.13 17.66 3.32
CA GLY A 295 -38.32 18.51 3.40
C GLY A 295 -38.99 18.54 4.77
N HIS A 296 -38.25 18.31 5.86
CA HIS A 296 -38.85 18.27 7.20
C HIS A 296 -39.42 19.62 7.62
N ASN A 297 -40.66 19.64 8.09
CA ASN A 297 -41.26 20.85 8.64
C ASN A 297 -40.79 21.08 10.08
N CYS A 298 -39.62 21.72 10.24
CA CYS A 298 -39.05 22.07 11.54
C CYS A 298 -38.33 23.43 11.47
N GLN A 299 -37.92 23.95 12.63
CA GLN A 299 -37.22 25.25 12.76
C GLN A 299 -35.97 25.38 11.87
N LEU A 300 -35.32 24.28 11.48
CA LEU A 300 -34.15 24.33 10.58
C LEU A 300 -34.48 24.73 9.14
N ASN A 301 -35.75 24.63 8.75
CA ASN A 301 -36.26 24.93 7.41
C ASN A 301 -37.30 26.06 7.43
N GLU A 302 -37.37 26.82 8.51
CA GLU A 302 -38.27 27.97 8.60
C GLU A 302 -37.97 28.98 7.47
N GLY A 303 -39.01 29.38 6.75
CA GLY A 303 -38.90 30.27 5.59
C GLY A 303 -38.40 29.63 4.28
N LYS A 304 -38.23 28.30 4.21
CA LYS A 304 -37.79 27.59 2.99
C LYS A 304 -38.92 26.79 2.35
N GLU A 305 -39.35 27.19 1.17
CA GLU A 305 -40.38 26.47 0.41
C GLU A 305 -39.79 25.47 -0.60
N VAL A 306 -38.58 25.73 -1.09
CA VAL A 306 -37.89 24.93 -2.12
C VAL A 306 -36.50 24.54 -1.63
N ASN A 307 -36.07 23.32 -1.97
CA ASN A 307 -34.68 22.90 -1.83
C ASN A 307 -33.90 23.31 -3.09
N GLU A 308 -33.09 24.35 -2.97
CA GLU A 308 -32.31 24.94 -4.08
C GLU A 308 -31.30 23.98 -4.71
N LYS A 309 -30.89 22.91 -4.00
CA LYS A 309 -29.89 21.95 -4.48
C LYS A 309 -30.51 20.81 -5.27
N ARG A 310 -31.74 20.41 -4.93
CA ARG A 310 -32.50 19.40 -5.66
C ARG A 310 -33.47 20.01 -6.68
N ASP A 311 -33.65 21.32 -6.64
CA ASP A 311 -34.64 22.06 -7.43
C ASP A 311 -36.05 21.47 -7.29
N LYS A 312 -36.47 21.28 -6.02
CA LYS A 312 -37.75 20.62 -5.67
C LYS A 312 -38.44 21.31 -4.49
N PRO A 313 -39.78 21.39 -4.46
CA PRO A 313 -40.53 21.84 -3.30
C PRO A 313 -40.25 20.97 -2.06
N MET A 314 -40.12 21.60 -0.89
CA MET A 314 -39.87 20.89 0.38
C MET A 314 -40.98 19.88 0.69
N LYS A 315 -42.23 20.21 0.35
CA LYS A 315 -43.37 19.30 0.51
C LYS A 315 -43.24 18.02 -0.33
N GLU A 316 -42.79 18.13 -1.57
CA GLU A 316 -42.59 16.98 -2.46
C GLU A 316 -41.47 16.07 -1.92
N LEU A 317 -40.39 16.64 -1.38
CA LEU A 317 -39.30 15.88 -0.76
C LEU A 317 -39.76 15.11 0.47
N LEU A 318 -40.63 15.70 1.28
CA LEU A 318 -41.22 15.02 2.44
C LEU A 318 -42.11 13.86 2.00
N GLU A 319 -42.91 14.03 0.95
CA GLU A 319 -43.74 12.97 0.37
C GLU A 319 -42.89 11.86 -0.26
N GLU A 320 -41.80 12.20 -0.94
CA GLU A 320 -40.80 11.24 -1.44
C GLU A 320 -40.17 10.43 -0.30
N THR A 321 -39.80 11.10 0.79
CA THR A 321 -39.24 10.46 1.99
C THR A 321 -40.22 9.47 2.61
N LYS A 322 -41.48 9.90 2.85
CA LYS A 322 -42.54 9.02 3.37
C LYS A 322 -42.82 7.82 2.46
N ARG A 323 -42.83 8.02 1.14
CA ARG A 323 -42.98 6.93 0.16
C ARG A 323 -41.84 5.91 0.23
N ASN A 324 -40.62 6.38 0.46
CA ASN A 324 -39.46 5.52 0.61
C ASN A 324 -39.52 4.73 1.93
N SER A 325 -39.89 5.36 3.05
CA SER A 325 -40.10 4.69 4.33
C SER A 325 -41.18 3.62 4.25
N ALA A 326 -42.34 3.95 3.67
CA ALA A 326 -43.43 3.00 3.45
C ALA A 326 -43.03 1.83 2.53
N TYR A 327 -42.21 2.11 1.51
CA TYR A 327 -41.67 1.06 0.64
C TYR A 327 -40.78 0.07 1.42
N ILE A 328 -39.88 0.57 2.27
CA ILE A 328 -39.00 -0.29 3.08
C ILE A 328 -39.81 -1.21 3.99
N THR A 329 -40.79 -0.67 4.72
CA THR A 329 -41.66 -1.47 5.60
C THR A 329 -42.50 -2.47 4.80
N LYS A 330 -43.01 -2.09 3.62
CA LYS A 330 -43.74 -3.01 2.73
C LYS A 330 -42.88 -4.16 2.21
N GLN A 331 -41.56 -3.98 2.12
CA GLN A 331 -40.62 -5.06 1.77
C GLN A 331 -40.31 -5.99 2.96
N GLY A 332 -40.95 -5.79 4.13
CA GLY A 332 -40.82 -6.67 5.30
C GLY A 332 -39.68 -6.31 6.26
N PHE A 333 -39.08 -5.12 6.11
CA PHE A 333 -37.98 -4.68 6.98
C PHE A 333 -38.49 -3.86 8.17
N ASN A 334 -37.84 -4.03 9.32
CA ASN A 334 -37.99 -3.13 10.45
C ASN A 334 -37.35 -1.78 10.11
N LEU A 335 -38.01 -0.66 10.37
CA LEU A 335 -37.51 0.67 10.02
C LEU A 335 -37.32 1.53 11.28
N VAL A 336 -36.10 2.03 11.46
CA VAL A 336 -35.74 3.00 12.50
C VAL A 336 -35.31 4.29 11.81
N GLU A 337 -35.95 5.40 12.14
CA GLU A 337 -35.68 6.70 11.51
C GLU A 337 -35.23 7.72 12.55
N CYS A 338 -34.41 8.68 12.12
CA CYS A 338 -34.07 9.83 12.94
C CYS A 338 -33.93 11.07 12.08
N TRP A 339 -34.61 12.14 12.46
CA TRP A 339 -34.47 13.43 11.80
C TRP A 339 -33.30 14.22 12.37
N GLU A 340 -32.67 15.04 11.53
CA GLU A 340 -31.53 15.88 11.94
C GLU A 340 -31.85 16.75 13.18
N CYS A 341 -33.04 17.33 13.25
CA CYS A 341 -33.44 18.17 14.39
C CYS A 341 -33.56 17.36 15.69
N GLU A 342 -34.10 16.14 15.62
CA GLU A 342 -34.19 15.22 16.75
C GLU A 342 -32.79 14.82 17.21
N TRP A 343 -31.90 14.48 16.27
CA TRP A 343 -30.52 14.13 16.59
C TRP A 343 -29.77 15.28 17.27
N ARG A 344 -29.95 16.50 16.78
CA ARG A 344 -29.36 17.71 17.40
C ARG A 344 -29.87 17.93 18.81
N ASP A 345 -31.13 17.65 19.07
CA ASP A 345 -31.74 17.77 20.39
C ASP A 345 -31.27 16.65 21.34
N MET A 346 -31.22 15.40 20.87
CA MET A 346 -30.69 14.27 21.62
C MET A 346 -29.27 14.53 22.11
N LYS A 347 -28.40 15.12 21.28
CA LYS A 347 -27.03 15.50 21.68
C LYS A 347 -26.96 16.50 22.83
N LYS A 348 -28.00 17.31 23.01
CA LYS A 348 -28.08 18.28 24.12
C LYS A 348 -28.63 17.64 25.40
N ARG A 349 -29.60 16.73 25.26
CA ARG A 349 -30.38 16.20 26.39
C ARG A 349 -29.89 14.86 26.93
N ASN A 350 -29.30 14.00 26.08
CA ASN A 350 -28.91 12.65 26.47
C ASN A 350 -27.45 12.60 26.97
N SER A 351 -27.28 12.38 28.27
CA SER A 351 -25.96 12.32 28.92
C SER A 351 -25.14 11.10 28.50
N ALA A 352 -25.76 9.95 28.21
CA ALA A 352 -25.08 8.76 27.71
C ALA A 352 -24.53 8.99 26.30
N LEU A 353 -25.30 9.64 25.43
CA LEU A 353 -24.86 10.04 24.08
C LEU A 353 -23.72 11.06 24.15
N GLN A 354 -23.81 12.05 25.04
CA GLN A 354 -22.72 13.02 25.23
C GLN A 354 -21.43 12.33 25.66
N ARG A 355 -21.52 11.36 26.56
CA ARG A 355 -20.38 10.54 26.98
C ARG A 355 -19.84 9.71 25.82
N PHE A 356 -20.70 9.05 25.05
CA PHE A 356 -20.31 8.28 23.87
C PHE A 356 -19.57 9.13 22.84
N ILE A 357 -20.14 10.27 22.43
CA ILE A 357 -19.49 11.18 21.48
C ILE A 357 -18.13 11.64 22.02
N ALA A 358 -18.06 11.99 23.31
CA ALA A 358 -16.83 12.47 23.92
C ALA A 358 -15.73 11.40 24.01
N THR A 359 -16.09 10.11 24.06
CA THR A 359 -15.15 9.00 24.27
C THR A 359 -14.81 8.23 23.00
N HIS A 360 -15.74 8.12 22.04
CA HIS A 360 -15.61 7.25 20.87
C HIS A 360 -15.45 8.01 19.55
N LEU A 361 -15.98 9.23 19.44
CA LEU A 361 -16.06 9.94 18.15
C LEU A 361 -15.31 11.28 18.12
N ARG A 362 -14.95 11.84 19.28
CA ARG A 362 -14.41 13.19 19.38
C ARG A 362 -12.91 13.17 19.65
N ARG A 363 -12.17 13.85 18.78
CA ARG A 363 -10.73 14.13 18.93
C ARG A 363 -10.49 15.40 19.74
N PRO A 364 -9.27 15.62 20.27
CA PRO A 364 -8.96 16.78 21.11
C PRO A 364 -9.32 18.14 20.46
N LEU A 365 -9.07 18.30 19.16
CA LEU A 365 -9.28 19.57 18.46
C LEU A 365 -10.68 19.72 17.85
N ASP A 366 -11.56 18.72 17.99
CA ASP A 366 -12.88 18.76 17.38
C ASP A 366 -13.81 19.85 17.96
N LYS A 367 -13.53 20.33 19.18
CA LYS A 367 -14.22 21.45 19.82
C LYS A 367 -13.72 22.81 19.35
N VAL A 368 -12.53 22.86 18.77
CA VAL A 368 -11.86 24.11 18.39
C VAL A 368 -12.43 24.58 17.05
N LYS A 369 -12.97 25.81 17.01
CA LYS A 369 -13.60 26.34 15.79
C LYS A 369 -12.55 26.78 14.77
N THR A 370 -11.60 27.61 15.20
CA THR A 370 -10.49 28.18 14.43
C THR A 370 -9.19 27.98 15.18
N MET A 371 -8.07 28.02 14.49
CA MET A 371 -6.74 27.82 15.08
C MET A 371 -5.76 28.88 14.60
N THR A 372 -4.78 29.19 15.43
CA THR A 372 -3.60 29.99 15.02
C THR A 372 -2.43 29.06 14.72
N LYS A 373 -1.45 29.53 13.95
CA LYS A 373 -0.18 28.82 13.72
C LYS A 373 0.43 28.31 15.03
N GLN A 374 0.56 29.16 16.05
CA GLN A 374 1.15 28.77 17.33
C GLN A 374 0.35 27.65 18.02
N SER A 375 -0.98 27.72 17.98
CA SER A 375 -1.84 26.67 18.56
C SER A 375 -1.70 25.33 17.82
N ILE A 376 -1.47 25.35 16.51
CA ILE A 376 -1.24 24.15 15.69
C ILE A 376 0.10 23.52 16.08
N ILE A 377 1.18 24.30 16.11
CA ILE A 377 2.51 23.81 16.51
C ILE A 377 2.47 23.24 17.94
N ASN A 378 1.80 23.92 18.87
CA ASN A 378 1.63 23.43 20.24
C ASN A 378 0.78 22.15 20.26
N ALA A 379 -0.24 22.02 19.40
CA ALA A 379 -1.05 20.79 19.32
C ALA A 379 -0.24 19.60 18.79
N VAL A 380 0.69 19.81 17.86
CA VAL A 380 1.63 18.78 17.39
C VAL A 380 2.58 18.37 18.51
N LYS A 381 3.24 19.34 19.17
CA LYS A 381 4.19 19.06 20.26
C LYS A 381 3.58 18.28 21.43
N ASN A 382 2.30 18.52 21.72
CA ASN A 382 1.59 17.89 22.84
C ASN A 382 0.70 16.70 22.42
N ASP A 383 0.93 16.12 21.24
CA ASP A 383 0.18 14.96 20.71
C ASP A 383 -1.36 15.14 20.65
N LYS A 384 -1.83 16.40 20.59
CA LYS A 384 -3.26 16.72 20.45
C LYS A 384 -3.72 16.70 19.00
N LEU A 385 -2.80 16.84 18.05
CA LEU A 385 -3.07 16.76 16.61
C LEU A 385 -2.40 15.50 16.04
N PHE A 386 -3.21 14.53 15.64
CA PHE A 386 -2.75 13.38 14.87
C PHE A 386 -3.20 13.51 13.42
N GLY A 387 -2.27 13.56 12.47
CA GLY A 387 -2.61 13.76 11.08
C GLY A 387 -1.48 14.30 10.22
N CYS A 388 -1.78 15.23 9.32
CA CYS A 388 -0.81 15.89 8.45
C CYS A 388 -0.84 17.42 8.62
N VAL A 389 0.32 18.04 8.45
CA VAL A 389 0.49 19.50 8.39
C VAL A 389 1.24 19.82 7.09
N GLU A 390 0.70 20.71 6.26
CA GLU A 390 1.41 21.28 5.12
C GLU A 390 2.03 22.61 5.55
N CYS A 391 3.36 22.72 5.51
CA CYS A 391 4.08 23.84 6.08
C CYS A 391 5.38 24.17 5.35
N ASP A 392 5.90 25.36 5.65
CA ASP A 392 7.31 25.69 5.43
C ASP A 392 8.10 25.40 6.70
N ILE A 393 9.18 24.63 6.57
CA ILE A 393 10.07 24.26 7.68
C ILE A 393 11.53 24.39 7.27
N HIS A 394 12.40 24.80 8.18
CA HIS A 394 13.84 24.79 7.94
C HIS A 394 14.64 24.46 9.19
N VAL A 395 15.89 24.07 8.97
CA VAL A 395 16.92 24.01 10.00
C VAL A 395 17.44 25.44 10.23
N PRO A 396 17.44 25.98 11.47
CA PRO A 396 17.99 27.30 11.76
C PRO A 396 19.51 27.31 11.60
N GLU A 397 20.10 28.49 11.36
CA GLU A 397 21.54 28.63 11.03
C GLU A 397 22.45 27.97 12.09
N SER A 398 22.11 28.13 13.36
CA SER A 398 22.85 27.56 14.50
C SER A 398 22.91 26.03 14.48
N LEU A 399 21.98 25.35 13.83
CA LEU A 399 21.90 23.89 13.76
C LEU A 399 22.34 23.33 12.40
N ARG A 400 22.67 24.18 11.41
CA ARG A 400 23.08 23.69 10.07
C ARG A 400 24.32 22.82 10.11
N GLU A 401 25.32 23.21 10.89
CA GLU A 401 26.55 22.42 11.06
C GLU A 401 26.26 21.06 11.72
N TYR A 402 25.30 21.01 12.65
CA TYR A 402 24.88 19.78 13.31
C TYR A 402 24.19 18.81 12.35
N PHE A 403 23.31 19.32 11.48
CA PHE A 403 22.55 18.52 10.50
C PHE A 403 23.26 18.30 9.15
N LYS A 404 24.47 18.82 8.97
CA LYS A 404 25.12 18.88 7.64
C LYS A 404 25.35 17.52 7.01
N GLU A 405 25.71 16.50 7.80
CA GLU A 405 25.99 15.16 7.28
C GLU A 405 24.68 14.51 6.82
N MET A 406 23.65 14.47 7.67
CA MET A 406 22.34 13.90 7.35
C MET A 406 21.24 14.97 7.37
N CYS A 407 21.13 15.73 6.28
CA CYS A 407 20.09 16.75 6.14
C CYS A 407 18.69 16.14 6.40
N PRO A 408 17.94 16.61 7.43
CA PRO A 408 16.85 15.83 8.01
C PRO A 408 15.56 15.87 7.17
N ILE A 409 15.37 16.87 6.30
CA ILE A 409 14.12 17.05 5.56
C ILE A 409 14.23 16.36 4.20
N PHE A 410 13.63 15.17 4.08
CA PHE A 410 13.59 14.43 2.82
C PHE A 410 12.47 14.92 1.89
N LYS A 411 12.83 15.37 0.68
CA LYS A 411 11.87 15.83 -0.32
C LYS A 411 12.31 15.49 -1.75
N ASN A 412 11.35 15.47 -2.67
CA ASN A 412 11.64 15.46 -4.10
C ASN A 412 11.80 16.89 -4.62
N THR A 413 12.83 17.13 -5.43
CA THR A 413 13.01 18.39 -6.18
C THR A 413 13.60 18.10 -7.54
N GLU A 414 13.51 19.06 -8.46
CA GLU A 414 14.30 19.03 -9.68
C GLU A 414 15.74 19.42 -9.35
N ILE A 415 16.69 18.62 -9.82
CA ILE A 415 18.13 18.87 -9.71
C ILE A 415 18.68 19.10 -11.12
N ARG A 416 19.45 20.17 -11.27
CA ARG A 416 20.17 20.53 -12.49
C ARG A 416 21.68 20.31 -12.31
N ARG A 417 22.45 20.42 -13.40
CA ARG A 417 23.92 20.29 -13.34
C ARG A 417 24.56 21.41 -12.52
N GLU A 418 23.89 22.56 -12.39
CA GLU A 418 24.36 23.69 -11.60
C GLU A 418 24.15 23.48 -10.08
N ASP A 419 23.30 22.52 -9.70
CA ASP A 419 22.99 22.21 -8.30
C ASP A 419 23.93 21.15 -7.70
N ILE A 420 24.78 20.51 -8.52
CA ILE A 420 25.72 19.47 -8.09
C ILE A 420 27.15 20.04 -8.01
N GLY A 421 28.00 19.42 -7.19
CA GLY A 421 29.37 19.87 -7.01
C GLY A 421 30.19 19.85 -8.32
N GLU A 422 31.16 20.77 -8.43
CA GLU A 422 31.93 21.04 -9.65
C GLU A 422 32.48 19.77 -10.32
N PHE A 423 33.08 18.86 -9.54
CA PHE A 423 33.58 17.59 -10.06
C PHE A 423 32.49 16.76 -10.77
N MET A 424 31.31 16.63 -10.16
CA MET A 424 30.21 15.87 -10.77
C MET A 424 29.60 16.60 -11.93
N LYS A 425 29.61 17.93 -11.92
CA LYS A 425 29.19 18.75 -13.04
C LYS A 425 30.09 18.50 -14.25
N SER A 426 31.41 18.60 -14.10
CA SER A 426 32.37 18.29 -15.19
C SER A 426 32.20 16.86 -15.71
N TYR A 427 32.12 15.87 -14.80
CA TYR A 427 31.89 14.48 -15.18
C TYR A 427 30.57 14.28 -15.95
N ALA A 428 29.49 14.95 -15.51
CA ALA A 428 28.19 14.88 -16.17
C ALA A 428 28.18 15.56 -17.54
N GLU A 429 28.94 16.64 -17.72
CA GLU A 429 29.14 17.30 -18.99
C GLU A 429 29.94 16.43 -19.97
N GLU A 430 31.07 15.88 -19.54
CA GLU A 430 31.95 15.00 -20.34
C GLU A 430 31.22 13.72 -20.81
N ASN A 431 30.41 13.11 -19.95
CA ASN A 431 29.73 11.84 -20.23
C ASN A 431 28.28 12.03 -20.71
N ASN A 432 27.85 13.26 -20.97
CA ASN A 432 26.47 13.59 -21.35
C ASN A 432 25.39 13.03 -20.40
N ILE A 433 25.68 13.02 -19.10
CA ILE A 433 24.78 12.56 -18.04
C ILE A 433 23.97 13.75 -17.52
N MET A 434 22.69 13.54 -17.15
CA MET A 434 21.78 14.62 -16.72
C MET A 434 21.70 15.81 -17.70
N PRO A 435 21.42 15.58 -19.01
CA PRO A 435 21.27 16.67 -19.98
C PRO A 435 20.00 17.52 -19.74
N ARG A 436 19.08 17.05 -18.89
CA ARG A 436 17.85 17.75 -18.49
C ARG A 436 17.69 17.65 -16.97
N PRO A 437 16.97 18.61 -16.35
CA PRO A 437 16.64 18.53 -14.94
C PRO A 437 15.98 17.18 -14.61
N ARG A 438 16.42 16.56 -13.52
CA ARG A 438 15.90 15.27 -13.06
C ARG A 438 15.21 15.47 -11.72
N ARG A 439 14.00 14.96 -11.56
CA ARG A 439 13.32 14.88 -10.26
C ARG A 439 13.99 13.80 -9.41
N SER A 440 14.56 14.20 -8.29
CA SER A 440 15.31 13.34 -7.37
C SER A 440 14.90 13.57 -5.92
N LEU A 441 15.01 12.52 -5.11
CA LEU A 441 14.86 12.60 -3.65
C LEU A 441 16.18 13.11 -3.07
N ILE A 442 16.12 14.13 -2.22
CA ILE A 442 17.27 14.67 -1.50
C ILE A 442 16.98 14.80 0.00
N GLY A 443 18.04 14.77 0.80
CA GLY A 443 18.05 15.41 2.12
C GLY A 443 18.20 16.92 1.95
N SER A 444 17.43 17.70 2.71
CA SER A 444 17.44 19.17 2.62
C SER A 444 17.41 19.81 4.01
N MET A 445 17.93 21.03 4.09
CA MET A 445 17.79 21.89 5.26
C MET A 445 16.48 22.71 5.23
N ILE A 446 15.74 22.68 4.11
CA ILE A 446 14.54 23.50 3.90
C ILE A 446 13.46 22.67 3.21
N GLY A 447 12.27 22.62 3.80
CA GLY A 447 11.03 22.16 3.18
C GLY A 447 10.11 23.35 2.89
N LYS A 448 9.72 23.53 1.64
CA LYS A 448 8.73 24.55 1.23
C LYS A 448 7.44 23.87 0.83
N LYS A 449 6.32 24.31 1.41
CA LYS A 449 4.99 23.73 1.21
C LYS A 449 5.00 22.20 1.28
N ILE A 450 5.75 21.66 2.24
CA ILE A 450 5.91 20.22 2.43
C ILE A 450 4.80 19.69 3.33
N MET A 451 4.22 18.55 2.96
CA MET A 451 3.28 17.84 3.81
C MET A 451 4.02 16.83 4.70
N LEU A 452 3.80 16.93 6.00
CA LEU A 452 4.45 16.09 7.01
C LEU A 452 3.41 15.43 7.91
N ALA A 453 3.60 14.15 8.21
CA ALA A 453 2.82 13.51 9.26
C ALA A 453 3.22 14.10 10.63
N THR A 454 2.26 14.27 11.53
CA THR A 454 2.51 14.93 12.83
C THR A 454 3.56 14.23 13.69
N PRO A 455 3.74 12.89 13.69
CA PRO A 455 4.85 12.26 14.41
C PRO A 455 6.24 12.71 13.94
N LEU A 456 6.45 12.79 12.61
CA LEU A 456 7.72 13.26 12.05
C LEU A 456 7.92 14.77 12.29
N LEU A 457 6.86 15.56 12.13
CA LEU A 457 6.92 16.99 12.42
C LEU A 457 7.22 17.27 13.91
N LYS A 458 6.65 16.47 14.83
CA LYS A 458 6.95 16.57 16.26
C LYS A 458 8.44 16.38 16.51
N TRP A 459 9.03 15.32 15.95
CA TRP A 459 10.46 15.05 16.08
C TRP A 459 11.30 16.21 15.55
N TYR A 460 10.96 16.78 14.38
CA TYR A 460 11.65 17.97 13.87
C TYR A 460 11.60 19.16 14.83
N LEU A 461 10.43 19.43 15.41
CA LEU A 461 10.22 20.53 16.34
C LEU A 461 10.94 20.34 17.68
N GLU A 462 11.11 19.09 18.13
CA GLU A 462 11.89 18.72 19.32
C GLU A 462 13.40 18.88 19.07
N HIS A 463 13.83 18.65 17.83
CA HIS A 463 15.21 18.82 17.38
C HIS A 463 15.55 20.25 16.90
N GLY A 464 14.68 21.22 17.22
CA GLY A 464 14.95 22.65 17.00
C GLY A 464 14.70 23.15 15.58
N LEU A 465 14.11 22.36 14.68
CA LEU A 465 13.68 22.87 13.37
C LEU A 465 12.48 23.82 13.55
N GLU A 466 12.40 24.81 12.66
CA GLU A 466 11.45 25.91 12.77
C GLU A 466 10.41 25.87 11.64
N VAL A 467 9.14 25.85 12.01
CA VAL A 467 8.03 26.04 11.08
C VAL A 467 7.77 27.53 10.89
N THR A 468 7.97 28.02 9.68
CA THR A 468 7.80 29.44 9.33
C THR A 468 6.40 29.76 8.85
N HIS A 469 5.70 28.81 8.23
CA HIS A 469 4.35 29.01 7.71
C HIS A 469 3.55 27.70 7.71
N VAL A 470 2.23 27.77 7.88
CA VAL A 470 1.32 26.61 7.85
C VAL A 470 0.20 26.90 6.87
N TYR A 471 0.06 26.07 5.83
CA TYR A 471 -0.95 26.24 4.78
C TYR A 471 -2.25 25.52 5.14
N GLN A 472 -2.14 24.31 5.67
CA GLN A 472 -3.28 23.48 6.03
C GLN A 472 -2.93 22.39 7.03
N ILE A 473 -3.96 21.90 7.73
CA ILE A 473 -3.89 20.70 8.56
C ILE A 473 -5.03 19.75 8.25
N VAL A 474 -4.73 18.46 8.37
CA VAL A 474 -5.67 17.36 8.18
C VAL A 474 -5.56 16.44 9.38
N GLU A 475 -6.57 16.44 10.23
CA GLU A 475 -6.62 15.65 11.46
C GLU A 475 -7.37 14.34 11.22
N TYR A 476 -6.86 13.23 11.78
CA TYR A 476 -7.44 11.88 11.72
C TYR A 476 -7.57 11.29 13.12
N THR A 477 -8.16 10.10 13.22
CA THR A 477 -8.18 9.34 14.48
C THR A 477 -7.05 8.31 14.46
N PRO A 478 -6.08 8.38 15.40
CA PRO A 478 -5.01 7.39 15.49
C PRO A 478 -5.56 6.04 15.94
N LYS A 479 -5.13 4.96 15.28
CA LYS A 479 -5.41 3.59 15.71
C LYS A 479 -4.30 2.64 15.24
N LEU A 480 -3.83 1.76 16.12
CA LEU A 480 -2.91 0.64 15.84
C LEU A 480 -3.62 -0.51 15.10
N CYS A 481 -4.33 -0.22 14.01
CA CYS A 481 -5.22 -1.19 13.39
C CYS A 481 -4.48 -2.34 12.70
N PHE A 482 -3.30 -2.11 12.10
CA PHE A 482 -2.58 -3.15 11.36
C PHE A 482 -1.57 -3.95 12.19
N LYS A 483 -1.53 -3.76 13.52
CA LYS A 483 -0.63 -4.54 14.38
C LYS A 483 -0.82 -6.06 14.23
N PRO A 484 -2.06 -6.61 14.27
CA PRO A 484 -2.27 -8.05 14.09
C PRO A 484 -1.77 -8.58 12.74
N PHE A 485 -1.94 -7.79 11.68
CA PHE A 485 -1.41 -8.12 10.36
C PHE A 485 0.12 -8.19 10.35
N GLY A 486 0.78 -7.19 10.95
CA GLY A 486 2.24 -7.14 11.02
C GLY A 486 2.84 -8.24 11.90
N ASP A 487 2.18 -8.58 13.01
CA ASP A 487 2.55 -9.71 13.86
C ASP A 487 2.47 -11.03 13.06
N ALA A 488 1.37 -11.28 12.36
CA ALA A 488 1.19 -12.50 11.55
C ALA A 488 2.26 -12.66 10.44
N VAL A 489 2.64 -11.56 9.76
CA VAL A 489 3.74 -11.58 8.78
C VAL A 489 5.08 -11.88 9.46
N SER A 490 5.33 -11.25 10.61
CA SER A 490 6.58 -11.45 11.35
C SER A 490 6.71 -12.88 11.88
N ASP A 491 5.61 -13.48 12.32
CA ASP A 491 5.57 -14.84 12.85
C ASP A 491 5.86 -15.87 11.76
N ALA A 492 5.27 -15.70 10.57
CA ALA A 492 5.54 -16.55 9.42
C ALA A 492 7.02 -16.47 8.97
N ARG A 493 7.62 -15.28 9.03
CA ARG A 493 9.05 -15.11 8.71
C ARG A 493 9.95 -15.84 9.70
N ARG A 494 9.69 -15.71 11.01
CA ARG A 494 10.45 -16.44 12.04
C ARG A 494 10.32 -17.95 11.90
N ALA A 495 9.16 -18.45 11.47
CA ALA A 495 8.98 -19.87 11.18
C ALA A 495 9.83 -20.35 9.99
N GLY A 496 9.95 -19.55 8.92
CA GLY A 496 10.83 -19.87 7.79
C GLY A 496 12.32 -19.77 8.10
N ASP A 497 12.73 -18.86 9.00
CA ASP A 497 14.12 -18.81 9.48
C ASP A 497 14.49 -20.06 10.30
N ALA A 498 13.51 -20.66 11.00
CA ALA A 498 13.69 -21.89 11.78
C ALA A 498 13.64 -23.17 10.93
N ASP A 499 12.92 -23.15 9.80
CA ASP A 499 12.69 -24.31 8.94
C ASP A 499 12.87 -23.92 7.45
N PRO A 500 14.01 -24.31 6.82
CA PRO A 500 14.31 -23.99 5.44
C PRO A 500 13.27 -24.46 4.41
N SER A 501 12.48 -25.49 4.73
CA SER A 501 11.41 -25.95 3.84
C SER A 501 10.31 -24.88 3.69
N LYS A 502 10.12 -24.02 4.70
CA LYS A 502 9.12 -22.95 4.73
C LYS A 502 9.63 -21.62 4.19
N ALA A 503 10.83 -21.58 3.61
CA ALA A 503 11.43 -20.35 3.07
C ALA A 503 10.53 -19.66 2.04
N ILE A 504 9.89 -20.41 1.14
CA ILE A 504 8.95 -19.84 0.15
C ILE A 504 7.74 -19.18 0.82
N ILE A 505 7.19 -19.80 1.87
CA ILE A 505 6.05 -19.25 2.62
C ILE A 505 6.49 -17.97 3.32
N ALA A 506 7.66 -17.97 3.96
CA ALA A 506 8.23 -16.80 4.61
C ALA A 506 8.49 -15.65 3.63
N ASP A 507 9.04 -15.93 2.44
CA ASP A 507 9.28 -14.92 1.41
C ASP A 507 8.00 -14.43 0.74
N THR A 508 7.00 -15.31 0.57
CA THR A 508 5.67 -14.92 0.13
C THR A 508 5.00 -14.02 1.17
N MET A 509 5.12 -14.32 2.46
CA MET A 509 4.62 -13.47 3.55
C MET A 509 5.39 -12.15 3.66
N LYS A 510 6.70 -12.15 3.40
CA LYS A 510 7.49 -10.92 3.24
C LYS A 510 6.96 -10.07 2.08
N LEU A 511 6.66 -10.69 0.94
CA LEU A 511 6.02 -10.01 -0.20
C LEU A 511 4.65 -9.45 0.17
N VAL A 512 3.81 -10.21 0.90
CA VAL A 512 2.52 -9.74 1.44
C VAL A 512 2.73 -8.52 2.34
N GLY A 513 3.66 -8.57 3.29
CA GLY A 513 4.01 -7.44 4.16
C GLY A 513 4.40 -6.19 3.36
N ASN A 514 5.34 -6.33 2.43
CA ASN A 514 5.88 -5.20 1.66
C ASN A 514 4.91 -4.64 0.61
N SER A 515 4.07 -5.50 0.01
CA SER A 515 3.11 -5.05 -1.01
C SER A 515 1.86 -4.38 -0.41
N SER A 516 1.62 -4.54 0.90
CA SER A 516 0.42 -4.03 1.59
C SER A 516 0.30 -2.51 1.51
N TYR A 517 1.30 -1.79 2.03
CA TYR A 517 1.34 -0.33 1.95
C TYR A 517 1.52 0.13 0.51
N GLY A 518 2.33 -0.56 -0.30
CA GLY A 518 2.56 -0.22 -1.72
C GLY A 518 1.25 -0.20 -2.54
N LYS A 519 0.30 -1.09 -2.21
CA LYS A 519 -1.03 -1.07 -2.83
C LYS A 519 -1.85 0.14 -2.43
N THR A 520 -1.74 0.65 -1.21
CA THR A 520 -2.49 1.84 -0.76
C THR A 520 -2.05 3.12 -1.47
N ILE A 521 -0.82 3.17 -2.00
CA ILE A 521 -0.25 4.32 -2.71
C ILE A 521 -0.09 4.08 -4.22
N THR A 522 -0.73 3.04 -4.77
CA THR A 522 -0.63 2.72 -6.19
C THR A 522 -1.13 3.86 -7.07
N ASN A 523 -0.27 4.33 -7.97
CA ASN A 523 -0.63 5.37 -8.93
C ASN A 523 -1.50 4.80 -10.07
N LYS A 524 -2.82 4.82 -9.87
CA LYS A 524 -3.80 4.35 -10.85
C LYS A 524 -3.84 5.18 -12.15
N GLU A 525 -3.27 6.38 -12.17
CA GLU A 525 -3.19 7.23 -13.38
C GLU A 525 -2.18 6.68 -14.40
N ARG A 526 -1.20 5.88 -13.93
CA ARG A 526 -0.23 5.20 -14.79
C ARG A 526 -0.75 3.90 -15.38
N HIS A 527 -1.86 3.36 -14.87
CA HIS A 527 -2.41 2.11 -15.40
C HIS A 527 -2.88 2.29 -16.85
N ARG A 528 -2.53 1.31 -17.68
CA ARG A 528 -2.94 1.22 -19.08
C ARG A 528 -4.02 0.15 -19.25
N LYS A 529 -4.78 0.28 -20.34
CA LYS A 529 -5.58 -0.79 -20.93
C LYS A 529 -4.76 -1.31 -22.09
N VAL A 530 -4.61 -2.62 -22.16
CA VAL A 530 -3.92 -3.31 -23.26
C VAL A 530 -4.97 -4.16 -23.95
N ASP A 531 -5.11 -3.99 -25.25
CA ASP A 531 -5.99 -4.76 -26.11
C ASP A 531 -5.14 -5.44 -27.18
N TYR A 532 -5.43 -6.71 -27.46
CA TYR A 532 -4.84 -7.44 -28.59
C TYR A 532 -5.89 -7.50 -29.69
N CYS A 533 -5.55 -7.02 -30.88
CA CYS A 533 -6.49 -6.83 -31.97
C CYS A 533 -5.83 -7.13 -33.32
N ASN A 534 -6.66 -7.26 -34.36
CA ASN A 534 -6.21 -7.50 -35.73
C ASN A 534 -6.14 -6.20 -36.55
N ASP A 535 -5.84 -6.31 -37.85
CA ASP A 535 -5.73 -5.19 -38.79
C ASP A 535 -7.00 -4.33 -38.89
N ASP A 536 -8.19 -4.95 -38.82
CA ASP A 536 -9.46 -4.24 -38.94
C ASP A 536 -9.72 -3.32 -37.72
N GLU A 537 -9.35 -3.79 -36.53
CA GLU A 537 -9.63 -3.13 -35.26
C GLU A 537 -8.54 -2.13 -34.84
N VAL A 538 -7.28 -2.35 -35.24
CA VAL A 538 -6.13 -1.53 -34.80
C VAL A 538 -6.29 -0.06 -35.21
N SER A 539 -6.84 0.19 -36.41
CA SER A 539 -7.07 1.53 -36.94
C SER A 539 -8.04 2.33 -36.07
N GLU A 540 -9.11 1.71 -35.56
CA GLU A 540 -10.06 2.37 -34.68
C GLU A 540 -9.43 2.71 -33.32
N LEU A 541 -8.62 1.81 -32.77
CA LEU A 541 -7.98 1.98 -31.47
C LEU A 541 -6.89 3.06 -31.49
N ILE A 542 -6.12 3.16 -32.57
CA ILE A 542 -5.09 4.21 -32.76
C ILE A 542 -5.74 5.60 -32.85
N ASN A 543 -6.90 5.71 -33.50
CA ASN A 543 -7.63 6.98 -33.62
C ASN A 543 -8.30 7.43 -32.31
N SER A 544 -8.24 6.61 -31.25
CA SER A 544 -8.78 6.97 -29.95
C SER A 544 -7.99 8.11 -29.29
N PRO A 545 -8.64 9.11 -28.65
CA PRO A 545 -7.94 10.13 -27.88
C PRO A 545 -7.21 9.57 -26.63
N PHE A 546 -7.42 8.29 -26.33
CA PHE A 546 -6.78 7.59 -25.24
C PHE A 546 -5.56 6.77 -25.67
N TYR A 547 -5.29 6.66 -26.98
CA TYR A 547 -4.16 5.92 -27.53
C TYR A 547 -2.83 6.36 -26.92
N ARG A 548 -1.93 5.40 -26.71
CA ARG A 548 -0.56 5.66 -26.22
C ARG A 548 0.49 5.06 -27.13
N GLN A 549 0.36 3.77 -27.43
CA GLN A 549 1.37 3.03 -28.17
C GLN A 549 0.72 1.81 -28.84
N VAL A 550 1.27 1.40 -29.98
CA VAL A 550 0.98 0.13 -30.65
C VAL A 550 2.30 -0.64 -30.80
N ASN A 551 2.27 -1.94 -30.53
CA ASN A 551 3.34 -2.87 -30.82
C ASN A 551 2.80 -3.95 -31.78
N VAL A 552 3.57 -4.31 -32.79
CA VAL A 552 3.23 -5.41 -33.71
C VAL A 552 3.75 -6.72 -33.10
N ILE A 553 2.90 -7.73 -32.97
CA ILE A 553 3.29 -9.05 -32.46
C ILE A 553 3.62 -9.98 -33.62
N ASP A 554 2.70 -10.09 -34.57
CA ASP A 554 2.83 -10.85 -35.81
C ASP A 554 2.09 -10.12 -36.94
N ASP A 555 1.94 -10.79 -38.09
CA ASP A 555 1.43 -10.19 -39.32
C ASP A 555 -0.03 -9.69 -39.23
N ASP A 556 -0.85 -10.19 -38.29
CA ASP A 556 -2.26 -9.78 -38.11
C ASP A 556 -2.63 -9.59 -36.62
N THR A 557 -1.63 -9.42 -35.75
CA THR A 557 -1.85 -9.23 -34.31
C THR A 557 -1.07 -8.05 -33.78
N TYR A 558 -1.82 -7.10 -33.21
CA TYR A 558 -1.31 -5.87 -32.62
C TYR A 558 -1.63 -5.82 -31.13
N GLU A 559 -0.66 -5.35 -30.35
CA GLU A 559 -0.88 -4.95 -28.96
C GLU A 559 -1.06 -3.43 -28.92
N VAL A 560 -2.24 -2.97 -28.54
CA VAL A 560 -2.54 -1.54 -28.40
C VAL A 560 -2.64 -1.15 -26.93
N GLU A 561 -1.76 -0.25 -26.50
CA GLU A 561 -1.83 0.39 -25.19
C GLU A 561 -2.65 1.68 -25.24
N SER A 562 -3.62 1.80 -24.33
CA SER A 562 -4.46 2.98 -24.15
C SER A 562 -4.51 3.45 -22.69
N ALA A 563 -4.68 4.74 -22.49
CA ALA A 563 -5.04 5.30 -21.19
C ALA A 563 -6.49 4.93 -20.81
N LYS A 564 -6.79 4.89 -19.51
CA LYS A 564 -8.15 4.63 -19.03
C LYS A 564 -9.02 5.88 -19.17
N LYS A 565 -10.22 5.74 -19.74
CA LYS A 565 -11.20 6.84 -19.90
C LYS A 565 -11.65 7.45 -18.57
N LYS A 566 -11.77 6.63 -17.54
CA LYS A 566 -12.14 7.03 -16.17
C LYS A 566 -11.21 6.32 -15.20
N ILE A 567 -10.66 7.06 -14.24
CA ILE A 567 -9.81 6.53 -13.18
C ILE A 567 -10.55 6.74 -11.86
N LYS A 568 -10.70 5.66 -11.09
CA LYS A 568 -11.22 5.74 -9.72
C LYS A 568 -10.02 5.82 -8.77
N LEU A 569 -10.00 6.86 -7.94
CA LEU A 569 -9.00 7.07 -6.88
C LEU A 569 -9.56 6.54 -5.56
N ASP A 570 -9.75 5.22 -5.52
CA ASP A 570 -10.42 4.46 -4.46
C ASP A 570 -9.42 3.75 -3.52
N LEU A 571 -8.24 4.34 -3.31
CA LEU A 571 -7.21 3.81 -2.41
C LEU A 571 -6.93 4.78 -1.26
N PRO A 572 -6.73 4.28 -0.03
CA PRO A 572 -6.44 5.12 1.14
C PRO A 572 -4.97 5.54 1.16
N LEU A 573 -4.63 6.52 0.31
CA LEU A 573 -3.28 7.05 0.14
C LEU A 573 -2.60 7.42 1.46
N GLN A 574 -3.38 7.89 2.44
CA GLN A 574 -2.89 8.27 3.76
C GLN A 574 -2.20 7.14 4.51
N VAL A 575 -2.54 5.87 4.27
CA VAL A 575 -1.90 4.73 4.93
C VAL A 575 -0.44 4.64 4.51
N GLY A 576 -0.17 4.49 3.21
CA GLY A 576 1.21 4.41 2.72
C GLY A 576 1.99 5.72 2.88
N PHE A 577 1.32 6.87 2.87
CA PHE A 577 1.96 8.14 3.23
C PHE A 577 2.51 8.09 4.67
N PHE A 578 1.72 7.67 5.65
CA PHE A 578 2.18 7.53 7.04
C PHE A 578 3.29 6.49 7.18
N VAL A 579 3.20 5.36 6.47
CA VAL A 579 4.26 4.34 6.45
C VAL A 579 5.61 4.95 6.06
N TYR A 580 5.68 5.75 4.99
CA TYR A 580 6.93 6.41 4.61
C TYR A 580 7.39 7.47 5.62
N GLN A 581 6.46 8.19 6.26
CA GLN A 581 6.81 9.20 7.25
C GLN A 581 7.37 8.57 8.52
N TYR A 582 6.80 7.45 8.99
CA TYR A 582 7.34 6.67 10.10
C TYR A 582 8.68 6.03 9.77
N ALA A 583 8.86 5.50 8.55
CA ALA A 583 10.14 4.94 8.12
C ALA A 583 11.26 6.00 8.17
N LYS A 584 11.01 7.21 7.64
CA LYS A 584 11.96 8.33 7.72
C LYS A 584 12.26 8.72 9.16
N LEU A 585 11.21 8.84 9.99
CA LEU A 585 11.35 9.13 11.41
C LEU A 585 12.27 8.11 12.09
N ARG A 586 12.07 6.81 11.82
CA ARG A 586 12.88 5.75 12.40
C ARG A 586 14.35 5.83 12.01
N MET A 587 14.64 6.18 10.76
CA MET A 587 16.02 6.37 10.30
C MET A 587 16.68 7.60 10.91
N LEU A 588 15.92 8.70 11.07
CA LEU A 588 16.40 9.90 11.78
C LEU A 588 16.68 9.61 13.25
N GLN A 589 15.77 8.90 13.92
CA GLN A 589 15.97 8.44 15.31
C GLN A 589 17.19 7.53 15.44
N PHE A 590 17.42 6.63 14.48
CA PHE A 590 18.62 5.78 14.51
C PHE A 590 19.89 6.62 14.40
N TYR A 591 19.93 7.60 13.50
CA TYR A 591 21.12 8.45 13.35
C TYR A 591 21.30 9.40 14.54
N TYR A 592 20.32 10.25 14.83
CA TYR A 592 20.45 11.38 15.78
C TYR A 592 20.23 10.95 17.24
N ASP A 593 19.18 10.18 17.49
CA ASP A 593 18.75 9.84 18.85
C ASP A 593 19.49 8.61 19.41
N CYS A 594 20.22 7.89 18.55
CA CYS A 594 21.00 6.71 18.94
C CYS A 594 22.48 6.91 18.62
N LEU A 595 22.88 6.93 17.34
CA LEU A 595 24.31 6.96 17.01
C LEU A 595 24.98 8.25 17.48
N ASP A 596 24.43 9.41 17.14
CA ASP A 596 25.02 10.70 17.48
C ASP A 596 24.94 11.03 18.98
N THR A 597 24.01 10.40 19.69
CA THR A 597 23.85 10.55 21.14
C THR A 597 24.88 9.71 21.91
N TYR A 598 25.19 8.50 21.45
CA TYR A 598 26.04 7.56 22.18
C TYR A 598 27.45 7.41 21.61
N LEU A 599 27.70 7.85 20.38
CA LEU A 599 29.01 7.81 19.73
C LEU A 599 29.55 9.22 19.51
N ASP A 600 30.82 9.43 19.83
CA ASP A 600 31.51 10.65 19.41
C ASP A 600 31.62 10.65 17.88
N ARG A 601 31.21 11.73 17.22
CA ARG A 601 31.30 11.86 15.75
C ARG A 601 32.73 11.65 15.21
N SER A 602 33.77 11.84 16.01
CA SER A 602 35.14 11.51 15.59
C SER A 602 35.42 10.00 15.48
N ASP A 603 34.55 9.15 16.01
CA ASP A 603 34.65 7.70 15.98
C ASP A 603 33.81 7.06 14.86
N TYR A 604 32.95 7.82 14.18
CA TYR A 604 32.13 7.30 13.08
C TYR A 604 31.83 8.32 11.98
N GLU A 605 31.57 7.81 10.78
CA GLU A 605 31.17 8.61 9.62
C GLU A 605 30.28 7.78 8.68
N TYR A 606 29.21 8.37 8.17
CA TYR A 606 28.30 7.69 7.24
C TYR A 606 28.92 7.59 5.85
N CYS A 607 28.75 6.43 5.20
CA CYS A 607 29.16 6.23 3.81
C CYS A 607 27.95 6.32 2.89
N GLU A 608 26.92 5.54 3.19
CA GLU A 608 25.74 5.38 2.36
C GLU A 608 24.54 5.00 3.23
N MET A 609 23.36 5.41 2.79
CA MET A 609 22.08 4.91 3.29
C MET A 609 21.23 4.54 2.08
N ASP A 610 20.57 3.39 2.14
CA ASP A 610 19.55 3.00 1.17
C ASP A 610 18.30 2.52 1.91
N THR A 611 17.34 3.43 2.06
CA THR A 611 16.04 3.20 2.71
C THR A 611 16.12 2.75 4.17
N ASP A 612 16.37 1.47 4.41
CA ASP A 612 16.46 0.78 5.69
C ASP A 612 17.89 0.31 6.02
N SER A 613 18.80 0.41 5.06
CA SER A 613 20.21 0.12 5.22
C SER A 613 21.04 1.38 5.53
N ALA A 614 22.01 1.26 6.43
CA ALA A 614 22.98 2.31 6.77
C ALA A 614 24.40 1.75 6.86
N TYR A 615 25.26 2.18 5.95
CA TYR A 615 26.67 1.83 5.88
C TYR A 615 27.52 2.95 6.46
N LYS A 616 28.41 2.60 7.40
CA LYS A 616 29.24 3.57 8.10
C LYS A 616 30.63 3.02 8.40
N VAL A 617 31.58 3.93 8.58
CA VAL A 617 32.91 3.59 9.08
C VAL A 617 33.03 3.86 10.57
N LEU A 618 33.86 3.08 11.24
CA LEU A 618 34.04 3.11 12.68
C LEU A 618 35.50 3.00 13.09
N LYS A 619 35.84 3.67 14.19
CA LYS A 619 37.14 3.53 14.85
C LYS A 619 37.31 2.18 15.53
N ASN A 620 36.32 1.62 16.22
CA ASN A 620 36.42 0.31 16.89
C ASN A 620 35.03 -0.34 17.03
N TRP A 621 34.98 -1.67 17.11
CA TRP A 621 33.73 -2.42 17.37
C TRP A 621 33.16 -2.14 18.76
N SER A 622 34.04 -1.99 19.76
CA SER A 622 33.69 -1.69 21.15
C SER A 622 33.08 -0.30 21.34
N SER A 623 32.99 0.52 20.30
CA SER A 623 32.29 1.80 20.37
C SER A 623 30.77 1.60 20.37
N LEU A 624 30.26 0.43 19.95
CA LEU A 624 28.83 0.14 19.75
C LEU A 624 28.21 -0.81 20.79
N VAL A 625 29.03 -1.43 21.64
CA VAL A 625 28.63 -2.30 22.76
C VAL A 625 28.79 -1.49 24.03
#